data_AF-A0AAV7K121-F1
#
_entry.id   AF-A0AAV7K121-F1
#
_cell.length_a   1.000
_cell.length_b   1.000
_cell.length_c   1.000
_cell.angle_alpha   90.00
_cell.angle_beta   90.00
_cell.angle_gamma   90.00
#
_symmetry.space_group_name_H-M   'P 1'
#
loop_
_entity.id
_entity.type
_entity.pdbx_description
1 polymer ?
#
loop_
_entity_poly.entity_id
_entity_poly.type
_entity_poly.pdbx_seq_one_letter_code
_entity_poly.pdbx_strand_id
1 'polypeptide(L)'
;MLSKIWMCVPKLSRRRKLPKRYDDGAPVDFPDDFQTHYRQSYFESLDLVIKAIEDRLNQPDYDLYRRLEELLIHTILGDSTQEYFDFVANFYLDDFDTSQLRLHLEIFRATFLDSLSLQHCPVTISGNTSRSYQRQRVP
;
A
#
# COMPACT_ATOMS: atom_id res chain seq x y z
N MET A 1 -7.83 30.20 -31.26
CA MET A 1 -9.24 29.79 -31.44
C MET A 1 -9.44 28.49 -30.68
N LEU A 2 -9.98 28.55 -29.47
CA LEU A 2 -10.33 27.35 -28.70
C LEU A 2 -11.54 26.71 -29.40
N SER A 3 -11.34 25.52 -29.95
CA SER A 3 -12.39 24.70 -30.53
C SER A 3 -13.52 24.56 -29.52
N LYS A 4 -14.69 25.07 -29.86
CA LYS A 4 -15.95 24.78 -29.17
C LYS A 4 -16.13 23.27 -29.21
N ILE A 5 -15.78 22.61 -28.11
CA ILE A 5 -16.17 21.22 -27.87
C ILE A 5 -17.69 21.25 -27.80
N TRP A 6 -18.35 20.67 -28.80
CA TRP A 6 -19.80 20.47 -28.80
C TRP A 6 -20.14 19.41 -27.74
N MET A 7 -20.12 19.78 -26.46
CA MET A 7 -20.81 19.00 -25.45
C MET A 7 -22.30 19.22 -25.66
N CYS A 8 -22.96 18.24 -26.29
CA CYS A 8 -24.42 18.19 -26.31
C CYS A 8 -24.94 18.26 -24.88
N VAL A 9 -26.04 18.98 -24.67
CA VAL A 9 -26.68 19.11 -23.35
C VAL A 9 -26.93 17.70 -22.79
N PRO A 10 -26.42 17.38 -21.59
CA PRO A 10 -26.59 16.07 -20.99
C PRO A 10 -28.07 15.76 -20.81
N LYS A 11 -28.49 14.57 -21.25
CA LYS A 11 -29.87 14.11 -21.17
C LYS A 11 -29.94 12.90 -20.25
N LEU A 12 -30.94 12.89 -19.37
CA LEU A 12 -31.24 11.72 -18.56
C LEU A 12 -31.58 10.53 -19.45
N SER A 13 -31.23 9.33 -18.98
CA SER A 13 -31.58 8.10 -19.66
C SER A 13 -33.11 7.94 -19.75
N ARG A 14 -33.58 7.24 -20.78
CA ARG A 14 -35.03 7.02 -20.96
C ARG A 14 -35.58 6.22 -19.78
N ARG A 15 -36.55 6.81 -19.06
CA ARG A 15 -37.31 6.12 -18.00
C ARG A 15 -37.85 4.79 -18.53
N ARG A 16 -37.39 3.67 -17.95
CA ARG A 16 -37.92 2.34 -18.26
C ARG A 16 -39.15 2.11 -17.39
N LYS A 17 -40.26 1.72 -18.01
CA LYS A 17 -41.43 1.24 -17.26
C LYS A 17 -41.07 -0.09 -16.61
N LEU A 18 -41.39 -0.25 -15.32
CA LEU A 18 -41.25 -1.55 -14.68
C LEU A 18 -42.18 -2.55 -15.38
N PRO A 19 -41.76 -3.82 -15.53
CA PRO A 19 -42.67 -4.86 -15.99
C PRO A 19 -43.85 -4.98 -15.02
N LYS A 20 -45.07 -5.17 -15.54
CA LYS A 20 -46.33 -5.21 -14.76
C LYS A 20 -46.32 -6.17 -13.55
N ARG A 21 -45.46 -7.19 -13.56
CA ARG A 21 -45.33 -8.16 -12.46
C ARG A 21 -44.61 -7.60 -11.22
N TYR A 22 -43.90 -6.49 -11.39
CA TYR A 22 -43.10 -5.82 -10.35
C TYR A 22 -43.58 -4.38 -10.09
N ASP A 23 -44.77 -4.03 -10.59
CA ASP A 23 -45.37 -2.72 -10.38
C ASP A 23 -46.19 -2.78 -9.09
N ASP A 24 -45.54 -2.57 -7.95
CA ASP A 24 -46.17 -2.56 -6.62
C ASP A 24 -46.96 -1.26 -6.36
N GLY A 25 -47.12 -0.41 -7.38
CA GLY A 25 -47.82 0.87 -7.29
C GLY A 25 -47.05 1.98 -6.56
N ALA A 26 -45.83 1.70 -6.11
CA ALA A 26 -44.95 2.68 -5.50
C ALA A 26 -44.40 3.66 -6.56
N PRO A 27 -44.35 4.98 -6.26
CA PRO A 27 -43.69 5.93 -7.13
C PRO A 27 -42.21 5.59 -7.22
N VAL A 28 -41.69 5.48 -8.44
CA VAL A 28 -40.27 5.27 -8.67
C VAL A 28 -39.54 6.60 -8.53
N ASP A 29 -38.59 6.67 -7.59
CA ASP A 29 -37.71 7.83 -7.44
C ASP A 29 -36.76 7.91 -8.64
N PHE A 30 -37.13 8.76 -9.61
CA PHE A 30 -36.26 9.15 -10.71
C PHE A 30 -35.83 10.60 -10.48
N PRO A 31 -34.54 10.94 -10.62
CA PRO A 31 -34.11 12.33 -10.54
C PRO A 31 -34.76 13.13 -11.67
N ASP A 32 -35.33 14.29 -11.32
CA ASP A 32 -36.02 15.16 -12.28
C ASP A 32 -35.05 16.03 -13.08
N ASP A 33 -33.81 16.19 -12.60
CA ASP A 33 -32.81 17.06 -13.18
C ASP A 33 -31.49 16.33 -13.49
N PHE A 34 -30.93 16.61 -14.66
CA PHE A 34 -29.67 16.00 -15.12
C PHE A 34 -28.50 16.44 -14.24
N GLN A 35 -28.47 17.68 -13.76
CA GLN A 35 -27.37 18.18 -12.94
C GLN A 35 -27.33 17.43 -11.61
N THR A 36 -28.49 17.22 -10.99
CA THR A 36 -28.60 16.44 -9.74
C THR A 36 -28.19 14.99 -9.94
N HIS A 37 -28.66 14.32 -11.00
CA HIS A 37 -28.30 12.92 -11.30
C HIS A 37 -26.78 12.73 -11.47
N TYR A 38 -26.15 13.55 -12.32
CA TYR A 38 -24.71 13.41 -12.57
C TYR A 38 -23.86 13.85 -11.38
N ARG A 39 -24.32 14.86 -10.62
CA ARG A 39 -23.68 15.25 -9.36
C ARG A 39 -23.71 14.10 -8.35
N GLN A 40 -24.86 13.46 -8.17
CA GLN A 40 -24.99 12.31 -7.28
C GLN A 40 -24.09 11.15 -7.72
N SER A 41 -24.15 10.78 -9.00
CA SER A 41 -23.31 9.70 -9.54
C SER A 41 -21.81 9.98 -9.41
N TYR A 42 -21.39 11.23 -9.55
CA TYR A 42 -20.00 11.64 -9.33
C TYR A 42 -19.56 11.41 -7.89
N PHE A 43 -20.32 11.92 -6.92
CA PHE A 43 -19.97 11.74 -5.50
C PHE A 43 -20.07 10.30 -5.06
N GLU A 44 -21.09 9.56 -5.51
CA GLU A 44 -21.22 8.13 -5.25
C GLU A 44 -20.01 7.34 -5.77
N SER A 45 -19.53 7.68 -6.97
CA SER A 45 -18.31 7.06 -7.52
C SER A 45 -17.08 7.38 -6.67
N LEU A 46 -16.95 8.61 -6.17
CA LEU A 46 -15.85 8.98 -5.27
C LEU A 46 -15.96 8.26 -3.93
N ASP A 47 -17.14 8.19 -3.34
CA ASP A 47 -17.39 7.50 -2.08
C ASP A 47 -17.07 6.00 -2.20
N LEU A 48 -17.44 5.38 -3.33
CA LEU A 48 -17.07 3.99 -3.62
C LEU A 48 -15.57 3.80 -3.74
N VAL A 49 -14.85 4.72 -4.41
CA VAL A 49 -13.39 4.65 -4.53
C VAL A 49 -12.72 4.84 -3.17
N ILE A 50 -13.15 5.83 -2.39
CA ILE A 50 -12.63 6.08 -1.04
C ILE A 50 -12.85 4.84 -0.18
N LYS A 51 -14.07 4.31 -0.15
CA LYS A 51 -14.40 3.11 0.60
C LYS A 51 -13.59 1.89 0.14
N ALA A 52 -13.40 1.71 -1.16
CA ALA A 52 -12.57 0.62 -1.68
C ALA A 52 -11.10 0.75 -1.26
N ILE A 53 -10.57 1.98 -1.15
CA ILE A 53 -9.22 2.23 -0.63
C ILE A 53 -9.17 1.92 0.87
N GLU A 54 -10.14 2.40 1.64
CA GLU A 54 -10.25 2.12 3.07
C GLU A 54 -10.37 0.62 3.34
N ASP A 55 -11.25 -0.08 2.64
CA ASP A 55 -11.44 -1.53 2.75
C ASP A 55 -10.16 -2.29 2.40
N ARG A 56 -9.38 -1.81 1.41
CA ARG A 56 -8.09 -2.40 1.03
C ARG A 56 -7.00 -2.16 2.06
N LEU A 57 -6.96 -0.99 2.69
CA LEU A 57 -5.96 -0.66 3.71
C LEU A 57 -6.30 -1.30 5.07
N ASN A 58 -7.58 -1.49 5.37
CA ASN A 58 -8.07 -2.10 6.60
C ASN A 58 -8.25 -3.63 6.49
N GLN A 59 -7.54 -4.28 5.56
CA GLN A 59 -7.56 -5.74 5.49
C GLN A 59 -6.87 -6.33 6.73
N PRO A 60 -7.37 -7.44 7.27
CA PRO A 60 -6.79 -8.06 8.48
C PRO A 60 -5.31 -8.44 8.29
N ASP A 61 -4.94 -8.81 7.06
CA ASP A 61 -3.57 -9.16 6.70
C ASP A 61 -2.61 -7.96 6.77
N TYR A 62 -3.11 -6.72 6.70
CA TYR A 62 -2.27 -5.54 6.88
C TYR A 62 -1.82 -5.36 8.32
N ASP A 63 -2.59 -5.85 9.29
CA ASP A 63 -2.18 -5.81 10.69
C ASP A 63 -0.90 -6.64 10.89
N LEU A 64 -0.72 -7.73 10.15
CA LEU A 64 0.52 -8.51 10.17
C LEU A 64 1.75 -7.67 9.80
N TYR A 65 1.68 -6.90 8.71
CA TYR A 65 2.80 -6.06 8.30
C TYR A 65 3.14 -5.02 9.35
N ARG A 66 2.12 -4.42 9.97
CA ARG A 66 2.29 -3.50 11.09
C ARG A 66 2.96 -4.19 12.29
N ARG A 67 2.50 -5.37 12.68
CA ARG A 67 3.08 -6.16 13.79
C ARG A 67 4.51 -6.60 13.50
N LEU A 68 4.83 -6.92 12.25
CA LEU A 68 6.20 -7.21 11.80
C LEU A 68 7.11 -5.98 11.90
N GLU A 69 6.62 -4.81 11.51
CA GLU A 69 7.36 -3.56 11.64
C GLU A 69 7.61 -3.23 13.12
N GLU A 70 6.58 -3.31 13.96
CA GLU A 70 6.66 -3.13 15.41
C GLU A 70 7.70 -4.11 16.03
N LEU A 71 7.70 -5.38 15.59
CA LEU A 71 8.69 -6.38 16.00
C LEU A 71 10.12 -5.95 15.68
N LEU A 72 10.39 -5.48 14.46
CA LEU A 72 11.72 -5.04 14.04
C LEU A 72 12.20 -3.81 14.82
N ILE A 73 11.32 -2.82 15.02
CA ILE A 73 11.64 -1.59 15.76
C ILE A 73 11.96 -1.92 17.23
N HIS A 74 11.10 -2.68 17.90
CA HIS A 74 11.33 -3.06 19.29
C HIS A 74 12.56 -3.94 19.47
N THR A 75 12.89 -4.78 18.47
CA THR A 75 14.12 -5.57 18.47
C THR A 75 15.37 -4.67 18.50
N ILE A 76 15.38 -3.58 17.74
CA ILE A 76 16.48 -2.61 17.75
C ILE A 76 16.56 -1.89 19.10
N LEU A 77 15.42 -1.41 19.60
CA LEU A 77 15.32 -0.71 20.88
C LEU A 77 15.71 -1.60 22.08
N GLY A 78 15.56 -2.92 21.95
CA GLY A 78 15.81 -3.88 23.02
C GLY A 78 14.64 -4.00 24.01
N ASP A 79 13.44 -3.59 23.61
CA ASP A 79 12.22 -3.72 24.39
C ASP A 79 11.66 -5.15 24.35
N SER A 80 10.58 -5.40 25.10
CA SER A 80 9.87 -6.68 25.03
C SER A 80 9.25 -6.89 23.65
N THR A 81 9.81 -7.83 22.89
CA THR A 81 9.34 -8.20 21.54
C THR A 81 8.37 -9.38 21.54
N GLN A 82 8.11 -9.98 22.71
CA GLN A 82 7.44 -11.27 22.84
C GLN A 82 6.01 -11.28 22.28
N GLU A 83 5.23 -10.23 22.54
CA GLU A 83 3.86 -10.11 22.05
C GLU A 83 3.78 -10.13 20.51
N TYR A 84 4.62 -9.31 19.86
CA TYR A 84 4.69 -9.23 18.40
C TYR A 84 5.25 -10.52 17.80
N PHE A 85 6.24 -11.12 18.46
CA PHE A 85 6.83 -12.38 18.06
C PHE A 85 5.80 -13.51 18.08
N ASP A 86 5.03 -13.62 19.17
CA ASP A 86 3.99 -14.64 19.32
C ASP A 86 2.85 -14.42 18.31
N PHE A 87 2.50 -13.17 17.99
CA PHE A 87 1.55 -12.86 16.93
C PHE A 87 2.02 -13.37 15.55
N VAL A 88 3.26 -13.06 15.16
CA VAL A 88 3.85 -13.50 13.90
C VAL A 88 3.99 -15.02 13.86
N ALA A 89 4.38 -15.64 14.99
CA ALA A 89 4.43 -17.08 15.17
C ALA A 89 3.08 -17.75 14.94
N ASN A 90 2.01 -17.20 15.52
CA ASN A 90 0.68 -17.74 15.36
C ASN A 90 0.09 -17.49 13.96
N PHE A 91 0.50 -16.42 13.26
CA PHE A 91 0.01 -16.14 11.91
C PHE A 91 0.56 -17.13 10.88
N TYR A 92 1.88 -17.35 10.90
CA TYR A 92 2.53 -18.24 9.93
C TYR A 92 2.59 -19.71 10.39
N LEU A 93 2.28 -20.01 11.66
CA LEU A 93 2.24 -21.37 12.21
C LEU A 93 3.49 -22.19 11.85
N ASP A 94 3.34 -23.20 10.99
CA ASP A 94 4.40 -24.13 10.58
C ASP A 94 5.18 -23.66 9.34
N ASP A 95 4.79 -22.53 8.71
CA ASP A 95 5.45 -22.01 7.51
C ASP A 95 6.83 -21.42 7.80
N PHE A 96 7.20 -21.25 9.07
CA PHE A 96 8.53 -20.78 9.45
C PHE A 96 9.03 -21.37 10.76
N ASP A 97 10.35 -21.48 10.88
CA ASP A 97 11.01 -21.92 12.10
C ASP A 97 11.17 -20.74 13.08
N THR A 98 10.38 -20.78 14.15
CA THR A 98 10.41 -19.77 15.22
C THR A 98 11.80 -19.63 15.85
N SER A 99 12.58 -20.70 15.92
CA SER A 99 13.93 -20.66 16.49
C SER A 99 14.90 -19.88 15.60
N GLN A 100 14.78 -20.04 14.28
CA GLN A 100 15.58 -19.28 13.31
C GLN A 100 15.20 -17.81 13.29
N LEU A 101 13.90 -17.49 13.43
CA LEU A 101 13.48 -16.10 13.50
C LEU A 101 14.10 -15.37 14.69
N ARG A 102 14.16 -15.99 15.88
CA ARG A 102 14.81 -15.37 17.05
C ARG A 102 16.29 -15.10 16.80
N LEU A 103 16.99 -16.08 16.24
CA LEU A 103 18.40 -15.94 15.90
C LEU A 103 18.60 -14.80 14.88
N HIS A 104 17.78 -14.74 13.84
CA HIS A 104 17.83 -13.67 12.85
C HIS A 104 17.56 -12.29 13.45
N LEU A 105 16.64 -12.16 14.41
CA LEU A 105 16.38 -10.90 15.11
C LEU A 105 17.57 -10.45 15.97
N GLU A 106 18.26 -11.39 16.63
CA GLU A 106 19.48 -11.08 17.39
C GLU A 106 20.62 -10.62 16.47
N ILE A 107 20.84 -11.32 15.35
CA ILE A 107 21.81 -10.92 14.33
C ILE A 107 21.45 -9.56 13.74
N PHE A 108 20.17 -9.35 13.42
CA PHE A 108 19.67 -8.09 12.87
C PHE A 108 19.98 -6.93 13.82
N ARG A 109 19.71 -7.09 15.12
CA ARG A 109 20.04 -6.09 16.12
C ARG A 109 21.55 -5.80 16.17
N ALA A 110 22.37 -6.84 16.23
CA ALA A 110 23.82 -6.71 16.33
C ALA A 110 24.42 -5.99 15.10
N THR A 111 24.00 -6.40 13.90
CA THR A 111 24.44 -5.79 12.63
C THR A 111 23.95 -4.36 12.46
N PHE A 112 22.72 -4.06 12.90
CA PHE A 112 22.19 -2.70 12.87
C PHE A 112 22.99 -1.76 13.79
N LEU A 113 23.26 -2.18 15.02
CA LEU A 113 24.08 -1.40 15.97
C LEU A 113 25.53 -1.21 15.47
N ASP A 114 26.13 -2.24 14.87
CA ASP A 114 27.45 -2.16 14.25
C ASP A 114 27.46 -1.12 13.11
N SER A 115 26.43 -1.15 12.25
CA SER A 115 26.28 -0.18 11.15
C SER A 115 26.14 1.27 11.61
N LEU A 116 25.48 1.50 12.75
CA LEU A 116 25.39 2.84 13.37
C LEU A 116 26.75 3.31 13.89
N SER A 117 27.57 2.40 14.42
CA SER A 117 28.92 2.72 14.91
C SER A 117 29.89 3.11 13.77
N LEU A 118 29.73 2.51 12.60
CA LEU A 118 30.55 2.77 11.41
C LEU A 118 30.25 4.14 10.74
N GLN A 119 29.11 4.77 11.03
CA GLN A 119 28.82 6.13 10.53
C GLN A 119 29.67 7.23 11.19
N HIS A 120 30.39 6.93 12.29
CA HIS A 120 31.29 7.86 12.97
C HIS A 120 32.77 7.72 12.61
N CYS A 121 33.15 6.81 11.71
CA CYS A 121 34.51 6.76 11.20
C CYS A 121 34.65 7.66 9.96
N PRO A 122 35.47 8.72 9.96
CA PRO A 122 35.78 9.45 8.74
C PRO A 122 36.52 8.46 7.82
N VAL A 123 35.86 8.05 6.74
CA VAL A 123 36.48 7.27 5.68
C VAL A 123 37.67 8.07 5.18
N THR A 124 38.86 7.72 5.65
CA THR A 124 40.10 8.27 5.12
C THR A 124 40.36 7.49 3.85
N ILE A 125 39.87 8.01 2.73
CA ILE A 125 40.27 7.52 1.41
C ILE A 125 41.75 7.86 1.25
N SER A 126 42.62 6.97 1.70
CA SER A 126 44.03 6.98 1.31
C SER A 126 44.06 6.56 -0.16
N GLY A 127 44.01 7.57 -1.03
CA GLY A 127 44.21 7.38 -2.45
C GLY A 127 45.62 6.85 -2.68
N ASN A 128 45.72 5.60 -3.11
CA ASN A 128 46.89 5.06 -3.78
C ASN A 128 46.50 3.77 -4.51
N THR A 129 46.35 3.85 -5.82
CA THR A 129 47.19 3.11 -6.77
C THR A 129 46.70 3.32 -8.20
N SER A 130 47.54 3.98 -8.97
CA SER A 130 47.50 4.05 -10.42
C SER A 130 47.37 2.66 -11.04
N ARG A 131 46.33 2.42 -11.84
CA ARG A 131 46.29 1.33 -12.83
C ARG A 131 46.12 1.93 -14.22
N SER A 132 47.25 2.04 -14.91
CA SER A 132 47.31 2.31 -16.34
C SER A 132 46.74 1.12 -17.11
N TYR A 133 45.57 1.32 -17.75
CA TYR A 133 45.06 0.35 -18.72
C TYR A 133 45.69 0.64 -20.08
N GLN A 134 46.71 -0.15 -20.45
CA GLN A 134 47.12 -0.29 -21.85
C GLN A 134 46.05 -1.12 -22.58
N ARG A 135 45.34 -0.49 -23.53
CA ARG A 135 44.52 -1.21 -24.52
C ARG A 135 45.45 -1.84 -25.54
N GLN A 136 45.59 -3.16 -25.51
CA GLN A 136 46.13 -3.92 -26.64
C GLN A 136 45.12 -3.91 -27.79
N ARG A 137 45.56 -3.49 -28.99
CA ARG A 137 44.85 -3.76 -30.24
C ARG A 137 45.17 -5.19 -30.65
N VAL A 138 44.13 -5.96 -30.93
CA VAL A 138 44.18 -7.31 -31.51
C VAL A 138 44.03 -7.14 -33.04
N PRO A 139 44.73 -7.96 -33.85
CA PRO A 139 45.06 -7.69 -35.27
C PRO A 139 43.90 -7.45 -36.22
#